data_AF-A0A0V1ILE0-F1
#
_entry.id   AF-A0A0V1ILE0-F1
#
_cell.length_a   1.000
_cell.length_b   1.000
_cell.length_c   1.000
_cell.angle_alpha   90.00
_cell.angle_beta   90.00
_cell.angle_gamma   90.00
#
_symmetry.space_group_name_H-M   'P 1'
#
loop_
_entity.id
_entity.type
_entity.pdbx_description
1 polymer ?
#
loop_
_entity_poly.entity_id
_entity_poly.type
_entity_poly.pdbx_seq_one_letter_code
_entity_poly.pdbx_strand_id
1 'polypeptide(L)'
;MKSAYQKNTILKGYHLQSLNLMFALKDVIIKESAPKELLLEKHCDFLQQFQQKKHEFEYIYTEPLRMSGVFWCLTALDIASSLDKVNAQDVIEFVLSCQHSNGGFSSSVDNDPHLLHTLSAVQILTIYNCTNLMNIDGVVEYVKKLQQEDGSFAGDEWGEIDSRFSFCAVATLSLLNRLNDIDVRKAVSFVLKCRNFDGGFGTHPGSESHAGQVYCCVGVLAMTKHLNTIDVDQLAWWLAERQCKSGGLNGRPEKLPDVCYSWWVLASLKILGRHEWIDKKCLREFILACQEEENGGFSDRPGDEPDPFHTLFGLAGLSLLREESLKPVNAVLCMPEESLVSLNLNFQYLYFLVVESRMASQSLVKYLEDCTFPYIADVNKYEKIIKIGQGTFGEVFKARDRKTGKIVALKKILMENEKEGFPITAIREIRILQKVRHQNVTELLEVCRSKASSYNRGRSTFYLVFAFCEHDLAGLLSNVHVKFSLGEIKEVMKQLLDGLFFIHMQKILHRDMKAANVLITKSGVLKLADFGLARPLNKQNPRYTNRVVTLWYRPPELLLGDRKYTTAIDIWGAGCIMAEMVTRNSIK
;
A
#
# COMPACT_ATOMS: atom_id res chain seq x y z
N MET A 1 -45.01 37.68 4.84
CA MET A 1 -45.17 36.22 5.03
C MET A 1 -45.99 35.72 3.86
N LYS A 2 -45.32 35.07 2.90
CA LYS A 2 -45.78 34.90 1.53
C LYS A 2 -46.41 33.52 1.33
N SER A 3 -47.70 33.49 1.02
CA SER A 3 -48.29 32.52 0.10
C SER A 3 -48.49 33.21 -1.25
N ALA A 4 -47.85 32.73 -2.30
CA ALA A 4 -48.27 32.89 -3.70
C ALA A 4 -47.26 32.18 -4.61
N TYR A 5 -47.75 31.73 -5.77
CA TYR A 5 -47.06 31.18 -6.93
C TYR A 5 -47.01 29.65 -7.05
N GLN A 6 -48.16 29.08 -7.42
CA GLN A 6 -48.22 28.23 -8.60
C GLN A 6 -48.21 29.10 -9.86
N LYS A 7 -47.28 28.86 -10.78
CA LYS A 7 -47.45 29.05 -12.22
C LYS A 7 -46.41 28.23 -12.99
N ASN A 8 -46.92 27.43 -13.92
CA ASN A 8 -46.20 26.61 -14.89
C ASN A 8 -45.09 27.36 -15.62
N THR A 9 -43.96 26.70 -15.85
CA THR A 9 -43.21 26.87 -17.10
C THR A 9 -42.66 25.52 -17.53
N ILE A 10 -43.15 25.10 -18.69
CA ILE A 10 -42.66 23.99 -19.51
C ILE A 10 -41.21 24.31 -19.88
N LEU A 11 -40.25 23.51 -19.42
CA LEU A 11 -39.00 23.34 -20.12
C LEU A 11 -38.89 21.88 -20.52
N LYS A 12 -39.01 21.71 -21.84
CA LYS A 12 -38.81 20.49 -22.61
C LYS A 12 -37.55 19.76 -22.16
N GLY A 13 -37.63 18.44 -22.21
CA GLY A 13 -36.53 17.54 -21.93
C GLY A 13 -35.25 17.93 -22.67
N TYR A 14 -34.20 18.10 -21.87
CA TYR A 14 -32.90 17.59 -22.23
C TYR A 14 -32.64 16.41 -21.29
N HIS A 15 -32.72 15.20 -21.85
CA HIS A 15 -32.06 14.05 -21.26
C HIS A 15 -30.58 14.39 -21.08
N LEU A 16 -30.18 14.82 -19.89
CA LEU A 16 -28.83 14.55 -19.43
C LEU A 16 -28.78 13.04 -19.22
N GLN A 17 -28.48 12.31 -20.30
CA GLN A 17 -27.88 10.99 -20.21
C GLN A 17 -26.88 11.04 -19.06
N SER A 18 -26.98 10.06 -18.16
CA SER A 18 -25.99 9.76 -17.15
C SER A 18 -24.59 9.91 -17.73
N LEU A 19 -23.96 11.07 -17.52
CA LEU A 19 -22.57 11.28 -17.87
C LEU A 19 -21.80 10.32 -16.97
N ASN A 20 -21.26 9.28 -17.58
CA ASN A 20 -20.52 8.25 -16.90
C ASN A 20 -19.26 8.92 -16.31
N LEU A 21 -19.30 9.34 -15.04
CA LEU A 21 -18.18 9.99 -14.33
C LEU A 21 -16.91 9.10 -14.27
N MET A 22 -16.97 7.86 -14.78
CA MET A 22 -15.79 7.06 -15.11
C MET A 22 -14.91 7.65 -16.22
N PHE A 23 -15.41 8.58 -17.04
CA PHE A 23 -14.60 9.36 -18.01
C PHE A 23 -13.86 10.56 -17.38
N ALA A 24 -14.11 10.87 -16.10
CA ALA A 24 -13.49 12.01 -15.41
C ALA A 24 -12.23 11.65 -14.60
N LEU A 25 -11.90 10.36 -14.47
CA LEU A 25 -10.64 9.95 -13.84
C LEU A 25 -9.50 10.26 -14.81
N LYS A 26 -8.58 11.14 -14.39
CA LYS A 26 -7.39 11.48 -15.17
C LYS A 26 -6.48 10.26 -15.26
N ASP A 27 -6.31 9.76 -16.46
CA ASP A 27 -5.43 8.64 -16.79
C ASP A 27 -4.90 8.82 -18.22
N VAL A 28 -3.86 8.07 -18.57
CA VAL A 28 -3.30 8.04 -19.92
C VAL A 28 -3.79 6.80 -20.68
N ILE A 29 -3.76 6.87 -22.01
CA ILE A 29 -4.05 5.73 -22.88
C ILE A 29 -2.72 5.27 -23.48
N ILE A 30 -2.30 4.05 -23.14
CA ILE A 30 -1.13 3.43 -23.74
C ILE A 30 -1.53 2.87 -25.11
N LYS A 31 -0.86 3.30 -26.17
CA LYS A 31 -1.09 2.78 -27.53
C LYS A 31 -0.60 1.33 -27.62
N GLU A 32 -1.26 0.51 -28.44
CA GLU A 32 -0.82 -0.89 -28.64
C GLU A 32 0.59 -1.00 -29.25
N SER A 33 1.01 0.03 -29.98
CA SER A 33 2.33 0.18 -30.58
C SER A 33 3.40 0.65 -29.60
N ALA A 34 3.06 0.97 -28.35
CA ALA A 34 4.04 1.47 -27.38
C ALA A 34 5.13 0.43 -27.10
N PRO A 35 6.36 0.87 -26.77
CA PRO A 35 7.48 -0.03 -26.51
C PRO A 35 7.19 -1.03 -25.38
N LYS A 36 7.57 -2.29 -25.58
CA LYS A 36 7.35 -3.40 -24.62
C LYS A 36 8.64 -4.00 -24.08
N GLU A 37 9.76 -3.62 -24.69
CA GLU A 37 11.11 -4.02 -24.32
C GLU A 37 11.91 -2.79 -23.92
N LEU A 38 12.93 -2.99 -23.08
CA LEU A 38 13.79 -1.92 -22.60
C LEU A 38 14.85 -1.59 -23.66
N LEU A 39 14.90 -0.32 -24.07
CA LEU A 39 15.83 0.21 -25.07
C LEU A 39 17.13 0.68 -24.41
N LEU A 40 17.78 -0.20 -23.64
CA LEU A 40 18.86 0.16 -22.72
C LEU A 40 20.01 0.93 -23.38
N GLU A 41 20.49 0.46 -24.53
CA GLU A 41 21.59 1.11 -25.26
C GLU A 41 21.23 2.55 -25.67
N LYS A 42 19.99 2.77 -26.15
CA LYS A 42 19.50 4.10 -26.52
C LYS A 42 19.43 5.04 -25.32
N HIS A 43 19.01 4.54 -24.15
CA HIS A 43 19.02 5.35 -22.93
C HIS A 43 20.45 5.73 -22.52
N CYS A 44 21.42 4.82 -22.65
CA CYS A 44 22.81 5.15 -22.38
C CYS A 44 23.35 6.21 -23.34
N ASP A 45 23.00 6.13 -24.63
CA ASP A 45 23.43 7.10 -25.64
C ASP A 45 22.78 8.48 -25.43
N PHE A 46 21.49 8.52 -25.11
CA PHE A 46 20.77 9.72 -24.71
C PHE A 46 21.47 10.46 -23.57
N LEU A 47 21.81 9.74 -22.48
CA LEU A 47 22.45 10.31 -21.30
C LEU A 47 23.88 10.81 -21.59
N GLN A 48 24.63 10.12 -22.46
CA GLN A 48 25.96 10.57 -22.88
C GLN A 48 25.89 11.85 -23.71
N GLN A 49 24.96 11.92 -24.67
CA GLN A 49 24.77 13.12 -25.49
C GLN A 49 24.40 14.33 -24.63
N PHE A 50 23.53 14.13 -23.63
CA PHE A 50 23.13 15.19 -22.70
C PHE A 50 24.33 15.81 -21.95
N GLN A 51 25.35 15.01 -21.62
CA GLN A 51 26.58 15.53 -21.00
C GLN A 51 27.51 16.29 -21.96
N GLN A 52 27.45 15.99 -23.26
CA GLN A 52 28.33 16.59 -24.27
C GLN A 52 27.80 17.93 -24.81
N LYS A 53 26.50 18.21 -24.68
CA LYS A 53 25.82 19.41 -25.19
C LYS A 53 26.06 20.69 -24.36
N LYS A 54 27.33 20.99 -24.04
CA LYS A 54 27.72 22.14 -23.20
C LYS A 54 27.45 23.53 -23.82
N HIS A 55 27.07 23.60 -25.10
CA HIS A 55 26.89 24.85 -25.85
C HIS A 55 25.43 25.15 -26.24
N GLU A 56 24.47 24.31 -25.81
CA GLU A 56 23.06 24.48 -26.15
C GLU A 56 22.32 25.33 -25.11
N PHE A 57 21.23 25.98 -25.52
CA PHE A 57 20.40 26.84 -24.65
C PHE A 57 19.89 26.09 -23.41
N GLU A 58 19.59 24.79 -23.56
CA GLU A 58 19.17 23.90 -22.46
C GLU A 58 20.22 23.76 -21.36
N TYR A 59 21.51 23.81 -21.71
CA TYR A 59 22.59 23.74 -20.73
C TYR A 59 22.58 24.97 -19.80
N ILE A 60 22.24 26.15 -20.33
CA ILE A 60 22.12 27.40 -19.55
C ILE A 60 20.83 27.36 -18.71
N TYR A 61 19.72 26.95 -19.31
CA TYR A 61 18.42 26.92 -18.63
C TYR A 61 18.40 25.94 -17.43
N THR A 62 19.15 24.83 -17.52
CA THR A 62 19.26 23.82 -16.46
C THR A 62 20.35 24.12 -15.43
N GLU A 63 21.05 25.25 -15.54
CA GLU A 63 22.11 25.66 -14.60
C GLU A 63 21.69 25.62 -13.12
N PRO A 64 20.49 26.10 -12.72
CA PRO A 64 20.04 26.06 -11.32
C PRO A 64 19.84 24.63 -10.78
N LEU A 65 19.88 23.61 -11.64
CA LEU A 65 19.69 22.20 -11.27
C LEU A 65 20.87 21.33 -11.70
N ARG A 66 21.96 21.91 -12.22
CA ARG A 66 23.03 21.19 -12.92
C ARG A 66 23.65 20.07 -12.07
N MET A 67 24.00 20.33 -10.81
CA MET A 67 24.49 19.31 -9.88
C MET A 67 23.55 18.10 -9.77
N SER A 68 22.24 18.33 -9.65
CA SER A 68 21.25 17.26 -9.57
C SER A 68 21.06 16.56 -10.92
N GLY A 69 21.12 17.31 -12.04
CA GLY A 69 21.16 16.75 -13.40
C GLY A 69 22.33 15.79 -13.62
N VAL A 70 23.53 16.18 -13.17
CA VAL A 70 24.72 15.31 -13.20
C VAL A 70 24.48 14.05 -12.37
N PHE A 71 23.93 14.18 -11.16
CA PHE A 71 23.57 13.02 -10.33
C PHE A 71 22.59 12.09 -11.05
N TRP A 72 21.55 12.63 -11.71
CA TRP A 72 20.57 11.82 -12.44
C TRP A 72 21.21 11.03 -13.59
N CYS A 73 22.02 11.70 -14.41
CA CYS A 73 22.72 11.05 -15.52
C CYS A 73 23.66 9.94 -15.05
N LEU A 74 24.51 10.24 -14.06
CA LEU A 74 25.50 9.29 -13.57
C LEU A 74 24.86 8.07 -12.92
N THR A 75 23.85 8.29 -12.09
CA THR A 75 23.14 7.21 -11.42
C THR A 75 22.43 6.32 -12.44
N ALA A 76 21.78 6.92 -13.45
CA ALA A 76 21.13 6.16 -14.51
C ALA A 76 22.14 5.33 -15.33
N LEU A 77 23.30 5.89 -15.65
CA LEU A 77 24.38 5.16 -16.33
C LEU A 77 24.98 4.06 -15.47
N ASP A 78 25.16 4.27 -14.16
CA ASP A 78 25.66 3.23 -13.25
C ASP A 78 24.64 2.08 -13.09
N ILE A 79 23.34 2.39 -12.98
CA ILE A 79 22.26 1.39 -13.01
C ILE A 79 22.31 0.57 -14.31
N ALA A 80 22.59 1.22 -15.43
CA ALA A 80 22.74 0.59 -16.75
C ALA A 80 24.13 -0.03 -17.00
N SER A 81 25.00 -0.10 -15.98
CA SER A 81 26.38 -0.62 -16.10
C SER A 81 27.19 0.04 -17.22
N SER A 82 26.99 1.34 -17.43
CA SER A 82 27.62 2.16 -18.48
C SER A 82 28.29 3.43 -17.93
N LEU A 83 28.64 3.44 -16.63
CA LEU A 83 29.28 4.58 -15.96
C LEU A 83 30.70 4.86 -16.51
N ASP A 84 31.37 3.85 -17.05
CA ASP A 84 32.69 3.91 -17.68
C ASP A 84 32.74 4.83 -18.90
N LYS A 85 31.58 5.13 -19.49
CA LYS A 85 31.46 6.04 -20.65
C LYS A 85 31.58 7.53 -20.25
N VAL A 86 31.62 7.85 -18.97
CA VAL A 86 31.76 9.21 -18.47
C VAL A 86 33.16 9.43 -17.90
N ASN A 87 33.77 10.57 -18.23
CA ASN A 87 35.03 10.97 -17.62
C ASN A 87 34.81 11.34 -16.14
N ALA A 88 35.17 10.42 -15.25
CA ALA A 88 35.03 10.61 -13.80
C ALA A 88 35.80 11.84 -13.29
N GLN A 89 36.97 12.13 -13.85
CA GLN A 89 37.81 13.24 -13.41
C GLN A 89 37.11 14.59 -13.65
N ASP A 90 36.57 14.80 -14.85
CA ASP A 90 35.86 16.04 -15.20
C ASP A 90 34.65 16.27 -14.28
N VAL A 91 33.93 15.20 -13.94
CA VAL A 91 32.78 15.31 -13.03
C VAL A 91 33.22 15.60 -11.60
N ILE A 92 34.24 14.90 -11.10
CA ILE A 92 34.76 15.14 -9.74
C ILE A 92 35.27 16.58 -9.61
N GLU A 93 36.01 17.09 -10.59
CA GLU A 93 36.49 18.47 -10.61
C GLU A 93 35.33 19.48 -10.62
N PHE A 94 34.30 19.25 -11.44
CA PHE A 94 33.09 20.07 -11.42
C PHE A 94 32.41 20.06 -10.05
N VAL A 95 32.19 18.88 -9.46
CA VAL A 95 31.52 18.75 -8.16
C VAL A 95 32.30 19.50 -7.09
N LEU A 96 33.60 19.29 -6.99
CA LEU A 96 34.46 19.94 -6.00
C LEU A 96 34.53 21.46 -6.20
N SER A 97 34.47 21.95 -7.44
CA SER A 97 34.43 23.39 -7.72
C SER A 97 33.16 24.09 -7.24
N CYS A 98 32.09 23.33 -6.98
CA CYS A 98 30.82 23.85 -6.43
C CYS A 98 30.77 23.83 -4.90
N GLN A 99 31.83 23.40 -4.20
CA GLN A 99 31.86 23.44 -2.74
C GLN A 99 32.20 24.85 -2.24
N HIS A 100 31.32 25.40 -1.40
CA HIS A 100 31.49 26.73 -0.81
C HIS A 100 32.31 26.68 0.49
N SER A 101 32.82 27.84 0.90
CA SER A 101 33.57 27.99 2.15
C SER A 101 32.76 27.66 3.40
N ASN A 102 31.43 27.81 3.34
CA ASN A 102 30.52 27.40 4.41
C ASN A 102 30.26 25.88 4.46
N GLY A 103 30.80 25.13 3.49
CA GLY A 103 30.76 23.68 3.39
C GLY A 103 29.68 23.12 2.46
N GLY A 104 28.62 23.88 2.17
CA GLY A 104 27.54 23.46 1.27
C GLY A 104 27.96 23.42 -0.19
N PHE A 105 27.22 22.69 -1.01
CA PHE A 105 27.41 22.68 -2.47
C PHE A 105 26.28 23.41 -3.16
N SER A 106 26.62 24.13 -4.23
CA SER A 106 25.69 24.78 -5.14
C SER A 106 25.35 23.92 -6.35
N SER A 107 24.37 24.35 -7.15
CA SER A 107 24.01 23.69 -8.41
C SER A 107 25.08 23.82 -9.51
N SER A 108 25.77 24.95 -9.53
CA SER A 108 26.86 25.34 -10.44
C SER A 108 27.82 26.27 -9.69
N VAL A 109 28.99 26.56 -10.25
CA VAL A 109 30.10 27.29 -9.58
C VAL A 109 29.66 28.64 -9.02
N ASP A 110 28.84 29.39 -9.76
CA ASP A 110 28.43 30.76 -9.39
C ASP A 110 27.08 30.82 -8.67
N ASN A 111 26.52 29.68 -8.25
CA ASN A 111 25.24 29.63 -7.54
C ASN A 111 25.43 29.49 -6.03
N ASP A 112 24.37 29.79 -5.27
CA ASP A 112 24.36 29.65 -3.82
C ASP A 112 24.31 28.18 -3.38
N PRO A 113 24.92 27.83 -2.24
CA PRO A 113 24.87 26.48 -1.71
C PRO A 113 23.48 26.14 -1.18
N HIS A 114 23.01 24.93 -1.47
CA HIS A 114 21.69 24.47 -1.05
C HIS A 114 21.74 22.97 -0.67
N LEU A 115 20.87 22.55 0.24
CA LEU A 115 20.84 21.19 0.77
C LEU A 115 20.54 20.12 -0.30
N LEU A 116 19.72 20.47 -1.31
CA LEU A 116 19.44 19.61 -2.47
C LEU A 116 20.72 19.26 -3.25
N HIS A 117 21.52 20.26 -3.59
CA HIS A 117 22.73 20.09 -4.38
C HIS A 117 23.87 19.51 -3.53
N THR A 118 23.89 19.81 -2.23
CA THR A 118 24.77 19.18 -1.26
C THR A 118 24.53 17.67 -1.20
N LEU A 119 23.29 17.21 -1.16
CA LEU A 119 22.99 15.77 -1.27
C LEU A 119 23.47 15.21 -2.61
N SER A 120 23.12 15.83 -3.74
CA SER A 120 23.52 15.34 -5.07
C SER A 120 25.05 15.23 -5.21
N ALA A 121 25.81 16.22 -4.74
CA ALA A 121 27.27 16.20 -4.74
C ALA A 121 27.83 15.02 -3.94
N VAL A 122 27.33 14.81 -2.71
CA VAL A 122 27.75 13.70 -1.84
C VAL A 122 27.40 12.34 -2.46
N GLN A 123 26.25 12.23 -3.12
CA GLN A 123 25.87 11.01 -3.86
C GLN A 123 26.80 10.75 -5.04
N ILE A 124 27.15 11.76 -5.84
CA ILE A 124 28.09 11.64 -6.97
C ILE A 124 29.46 11.18 -6.47
N LEU A 125 30.00 11.83 -5.44
CA LEU A 125 31.29 11.45 -4.86
C LEU A 125 31.25 10.06 -4.20
N THR A 126 30.09 9.62 -3.73
CA THR A 126 29.89 8.25 -3.24
C THR A 126 29.91 7.23 -4.38
N ILE A 127 29.25 7.52 -5.51
CA ILE A 127 29.27 6.66 -6.71
C ILE A 127 30.70 6.42 -7.18
N TYR A 128 31.54 7.46 -7.17
CA TYR A 128 32.96 7.35 -7.53
C TYR A 128 33.88 6.95 -6.37
N ASN A 129 33.34 6.66 -5.18
CA ASN A 129 34.10 6.29 -3.98
C ASN A 129 35.25 7.29 -3.65
N CYS A 130 34.97 8.59 -3.76
CA CYS A 130 35.94 9.68 -3.61
C CYS A 130 35.44 10.80 -2.68
N THR A 131 34.55 10.47 -1.74
CA THR A 131 34.03 11.42 -0.72
C THR A 131 35.12 12.04 0.15
N ASN A 132 36.30 11.42 0.24
CA ASN A 132 37.46 11.95 0.95
C ASN A 132 38.10 13.19 0.29
N LEU A 133 37.72 13.53 -0.95
CA LEU A 133 38.27 14.69 -1.67
C LEU A 133 37.59 16.02 -1.28
N MET A 134 36.36 15.98 -0.76
CA MET A 134 35.65 17.18 -0.33
C MET A 134 35.94 17.50 1.14
N ASN A 135 35.65 18.75 1.55
CA ASN A 135 35.65 19.13 2.95
C ASN A 135 34.42 18.54 3.67
N ILE A 136 34.54 17.30 4.16
CA ILE A 136 33.45 16.57 4.86
C ILE A 136 32.98 17.33 6.10
N ASP A 137 33.90 17.83 6.94
CA ASP A 137 33.52 18.53 8.17
C ASP A 137 32.79 19.83 7.87
N GLY A 138 33.15 20.53 6.78
CA GLY A 138 32.40 21.65 6.25
C GLY A 138 30.96 21.27 5.89
N VAL A 139 30.76 20.17 5.17
CA VAL A 139 29.41 19.67 4.82
C VAL A 139 28.59 19.37 6.08
N VAL A 140 29.18 18.70 7.07
CA VAL A 140 28.50 18.36 8.33
C VAL A 140 28.08 19.62 9.07
N GLU A 141 28.96 20.62 9.18
CA GLU A 141 28.65 21.89 9.83
C GLU A 141 27.61 22.71 9.06
N TYR A 142 27.63 22.69 7.72
CA TYR A 142 26.60 23.30 6.88
C TYR A 142 25.22 22.68 7.16
N VAL A 143 25.11 21.35 7.11
CA VAL A 143 23.85 20.64 7.37
C VAL A 143 23.35 20.89 8.79
N LYS A 144 24.23 20.87 9.80
CA LYS A 144 23.87 21.18 11.20
C LYS A 144 23.25 22.56 11.36
N LYS A 145 23.85 23.58 10.73
CA LYS A 145 23.37 24.97 10.84
C LYS A 145 21.98 25.17 10.27
N LEU A 146 21.55 24.32 9.34
CA LEU A 146 20.23 24.37 8.73
C LEU A 146 19.14 23.70 9.56
N GLN A 147 19.50 22.95 10.61
CA GLN A 147 18.51 22.38 11.52
C GLN A 147 17.88 23.45 12.42
N GLN A 148 16.55 23.53 12.39
CA GLN A 148 15.75 24.47 13.18
C GLN A 148 15.45 23.94 14.58
N GLU A 149 14.98 24.82 15.48
CA GLU A 149 14.67 24.46 16.87
C GLU A 149 13.60 23.36 17.00
N ASP A 150 12.64 23.32 16.08
CA ASP A 150 11.54 22.35 16.03
C ASP A 150 11.92 21.00 15.41
N GLY A 151 13.14 20.90 14.90
CA GLY A 151 13.70 19.72 14.24
C GLY A 151 13.64 19.72 12.71
N SER A 152 12.93 20.67 12.11
CA SER A 152 12.91 20.84 10.67
C SER A 152 14.27 21.26 10.12
N PHE A 153 14.43 21.19 8.79
CA PHE A 153 15.62 21.69 8.11
C PHE A 153 15.21 22.74 7.09
N ALA A 154 15.97 23.83 7.06
CA ALA A 154 15.91 24.78 5.96
C ALA A 154 16.68 24.26 4.74
N GLY A 155 16.27 24.67 3.54
CA GLY A 155 16.98 24.34 2.30
C GLY A 155 18.34 25.04 2.18
N ASP A 156 18.40 26.27 2.68
CA ASP A 156 19.56 27.15 2.71
C ASP A 156 19.37 28.24 3.79
N GLU A 157 20.16 29.31 3.73
CA GLU A 157 20.09 30.43 4.68
C GLU A 157 18.81 31.28 4.60
N TRP A 158 18.02 31.15 3.53
CA TRP A 158 16.78 31.91 3.32
C TRP A 158 15.56 31.30 4.02
N GLY A 159 15.70 30.10 4.59
CA GLY A 159 14.79 29.58 5.60
C GLY A 159 13.53 28.87 5.07
N GLU A 160 13.47 28.46 3.80
CA GLU A 160 12.38 27.61 3.31
C GLU A 160 12.37 26.27 4.07
N ILE A 161 11.23 25.90 4.66
CA ILE A 161 11.06 24.64 5.39
C ILE A 161 10.28 23.64 4.55
N ASP A 162 10.89 22.47 4.32
CA ASP A 162 10.25 21.33 3.67
C ASP A 162 10.81 20.00 4.23
N SER A 163 9.94 19.02 4.39
CA SER A 163 10.27 17.61 4.65
C SER A 163 11.32 17.04 3.70
N ARG A 164 11.40 17.52 2.46
CA ARG A 164 12.45 17.17 1.48
C ARG A 164 13.85 17.52 2.01
N PHE A 165 13.98 18.64 2.71
CA PHE A 165 15.25 19.05 3.31
C PHE A 165 15.60 18.19 4.53
N SER A 166 14.60 17.72 5.28
CA SER A 166 14.86 16.70 6.32
C SER A 166 15.42 15.40 5.71
N PHE A 167 14.91 14.98 4.54
CA PHE A 167 15.50 13.86 3.81
C PHE A 167 16.91 14.15 3.33
N CYS A 168 17.16 15.31 2.70
CA CYS A 168 18.49 15.67 2.23
C CYS A 168 19.52 15.70 3.36
N ALA A 169 19.21 16.33 4.49
CA ALA A 169 20.11 16.38 5.64
C ALA A 169 20.45 14.98 6.16
N VAL A 170 19.43 14.16 6.41
CA VAL A 170 19.60 12.81 6.97
C VAL A 170 20.31 11.89 5.98
N ALA A 171 20.00 11.98 4.68
CA ALA A 171 20.66 11.19 3.64
C ALA A 171 22.14 11.57 3.48
N THR A 172 22.45 12.88 3.41
CA THR A 172 23.82 13.39 3.35
C THR A 172 24.64 12.88 4.54
N LEU A 173 24.13 13.07 5.76
CA LEU A 173 24.85 12.64 6.96
C LEU A 173 24.92 11.11 7.10
N SER A 174 23.94 10.37 6.58
CA SER A 174 24.00 8.91 6.54
C SER A 174 25.11 8.43 5.61
N LEU A 175 25.19 8.97 4.39
CA LEU A 175 26.27 8.66 3.43
C LEU A 175 27.67 8.96 3.98
N LEU A 176 27.78 9.97 4.85
CA LEU A 176 29.03 10.36 5.49
C LEU A 176 29.30 9.64 6.82
N ASN A 177 28.40 8.77 7.31
CA ASN A 177 28.47 8.17 8.64
C ASN A 177 28.54 9.20 9.80
N ARG A 178 27.87 10.34 9.62
CA ARG A 178 27.83 11.50 10.54
C ARG A 178 26.41 11.85 10.99
N LEU A 179 25.50 10.88 11.01
CA LEU A 179 24.09 11.10 11.38
C LEU A 179 23.91 11.61 12.83
N ASN A 180 24.85 11.28 13.72
CA ASN A 180 24.80 11.68 15.14
C ASN A 180 25.18 13.15 15.38
N ASP A 181 25.60 13.88 14.34
CA ASP A 181 26.01 15.28 14.44
C ASP A 181 24.81 16.26 14.49
N ILE A 182 23.60 15.79 14.18
CA ILE A 182 22.33 16.54 14.28
C ILE A 182 21.42 16.00 15.38
N ASP A 183 20.39 16.75 15.77
CA ASP A 183 19.34 16.24 16.66
C ASP A 183 18.37 15.34 15.87
N VAL A 184 18.72 14.06 15.75
CA VAL A 184 17.93 13.04 15.04
C VAL A 184 16.53 12.91 15.65
N ARG A 185 16.39 13.04 16.97
CA ARG A 185 15.09 12.88 17.65
C ARG A 185 14.13 14.01 17.26
N LYS A 186 14.63 15.25 17.22
CA LYS A 186 13.84 16.38 16.74
C LYS A 186 13.52 16.27 15.25
N ALA A 187 14.47 15.84 14.42
CA ALA A 187 14.23 15.62 12.99
C ALA A 187 13.10 14.61 12.75
N VAL A 188 13.14 13.45 13.44
CA VAL A 188 12.06 12.45 13.39
C VAL A 188 10.74 13.03 13.91
N SER A 189 10.78 13.79 15.01
CA SER A 189 9.58 14.44 15.55
C SER A 189 8.95 15.42 14.56
N PHE A 190 9.73 16.20 13.82
CA PHE A 190 9.22 17.10 12.78
C PHE A 190 8.58 16.30 11.63
N VAL A 191 9.27 15.30 11.09
CA VAL A 191 8.75 14.43 10.03
C VAL A 191 7.41 13.78 10.43
N LEU A 192 7.30 13.29 11.66
CA LEU A 192 6.05 12.70 12.16
C LEU A 192 4.90 13.70 12.28
N LYS A 193 5.18 15.00 12.51
CA LYS A 193 4.16 16.06 12.50
C LYS A 193 3.66 16.39 11.10
N CYS A 194 4.42 16.07 10.04
CA CYS A 194 4.00 16.23 8.65
C CYS A 194 3.01 15.13 8.19
N ARG A 195 2.72 14.13 9.04
CA ARG A 195 1.80 13.04 8.73
C ARG A 195 0.34 13.49 8.76
N ASN A 196 -0.44 13.05 7.78
CA ASN A 196 -1.86 13.37 7.63
C ASN A 196 -2.80 12.22 8.01
N PHE A 197 -4.11 12.53 7.99
CA PHE A 197 -5.19 11.60 8.32
C PHE A 197 -5.23 10.34 7.43
N ASP A 198 -4.72 10.44 6.21
CA ASP A 198 -4.66 9.38 5.22
C ASP A 198 -3.38 8.53 5.32
N GLY A 199 -2.54 8.81 6.32
CA GLY A 199 -1.26 8.14 6.55
C GLY A 199 -0.09 8.73 5.77
N GLY A 200 -0.35 9.56 4.75
CA GLY A 200 0.67 10.22 3.93
C GLY A 200 1.36 11.39 4.62
N PHE A 201 2.29 12.03 3.91
CA PHE A 201 3.10 13.13 4.40
C PHE A 201 3.07 14.31 3.43
N GLY A 202 3.04 15.52 3.98
CA GLY A 202 3.18 16.77 3.23
C GLY A 202 4.53 17.46 3.47
N THR A 203 4.69 18.66 2.88
CA THR A 203 5.93 19.45 2.95
C THR A 203 6.24 19.94 4.37
N HIS A 204 5.23 20.33 5.13
CA HIS A 204 5.32 20.73 6.53
C HIS A 204 4.02 20.33 7.25
N PRO A 205 3.91 20.47 8.58
CA PRO A 205 2.69 20.11 9.30
C PRO A 205 1.45 20.81 8.71
N GLY A 206 0.43 20.03 8.37
CA GLY A 206 -0.82 20.51 7.77
C GLY A 206 -0.84 20.54 6.23
N SER A 207 0.28 20.32 5.54
CA SER A 207 0.33 20.23 4.07
C SER A 207 -0.27 18.91 3.56
N GLU A 208 -0.89 18.94 2.38
CA GLU A 208 -1.49 17.76 1.73
C GLU A 208 -0.46 16.64 1.51
N SER A 209 -0.92 15.39 1.63
CA SER A 209 -0.13 14.20 1.29
C SER A 209 0.23 14.15 -0.19
N HIS A 210 1.51 13.91 -0.48
CA HIS A 210 2.01 13.80 -1.85
C HIS A 210 3.13 12.76 -1.94
N ALA A 211 3.19 11.99 -3.04
CA ALA A 211 4.09 10.85 -3.17
C ALA A 211 5.57 11.21 -3.00
N GLY A 212 6.01 12.37 -3.50
CA GLY A 212 7.39 12.83 -3.32
C GLY A 212 7.73 13.10 -1.85
N GLN A 213 6.84 13.75 -1.11
CA GLN A 213 6.99 14.03 0.31
C GLN A 213 6.90 12.75 1.14
N VAL A 214 6.04 11.81 0.75
CA VAL A 214 5.98 10.46 1.35
C VAL A 214 7.31 9.74 1.18
N TYR A 215 7.90 9.74 -0.02
CA TYR A 215 9.21 9.13 -0.27
C TYR A 215 10.29 9.74 0.64
N CYS A 216 10.37 11.07 0.72
CA CYS A 216 11.31 11.76 1.61
C CYS A 216 11.11 11.39 3.09
N CYS A 217 9.88 11.47 3.59
CA CYS A 217 9.57 11.19 5.00
C CYS A 217 9.81 9.72 5.36
N VAL A 218 9.36 8.79 4.52
CA VAL A 218 9.62 7.35 4.70
C VAL A 218 11.10 7.05 4.63
N GLY A 219 11.86 7.70 3.74
CA GLY A 219 13.31 7.62 3.67
C GLY A 219 13.99 8.07 4.98
N VAL A 220 13.59 9.22 5.54
CA VAL A 220 14.09 9.67 6.86
C VAL A 220 13.80 8.64 7.94
N LEU A 221 12.56 8.14 8.02
CA LEU A 221 12.18 7.13 9.00
C LEU A 221 12.92 5.81 8.82
N ALA A 222 13.23 5.42 7.59
CA ALA A 222 14.03 4.23 7.29
C ALA A 222 15.48 4.37 7.74
N MET A 223 16.13 5.50 7.43
CA MET A 223 17.51 5.79 7.82
C MET A 223 17.66 5.92 9.34
N THR A 224 16.67 6.53 9.99
CA THR A 224 16.66 6.74 11.45
C THR A 224 16.05 5.58 12.23
N LYS A 225 15.55 4.53 11.58
CA LYS A 225 14.95 3.32 12.18
C LYS A 225 13.66 3.56 12.98
N HIS A 226 12.78 4.42 12.48
CA HIS A 226 11.50 4.80 13.09
C HIS A 226 10.26 4.44 12.24
N LEU A 227 10.36 3.55 11.23
CA LEU A 227 9.20 3.13 10.43
C LEU A 227 8.09 2.47 11.26
N ASN A 228 8.42 1.89 12.41
CA ASN A 228 7.44 1.31 13.35
C ASN A 228 6.57 2.34 14.07
N THR A 229 6.87 3.64 13.94
CA THR A 229 6.09 4.73 14.57
C THR A 229 4.87 5.17 13.76
N ILE A 230 4.73 4.67 12.53
CA ILE A 230 3.63 5.05 11.62
C ILE A 230 2.67 3.87 11.37
N ASP A 231 1.45 4.19 10.93
CA ASP A 231 0.51 3.16 10.45
C ASP A 231 0.88 2.78 9.01
N VAL A 232 1.71 1.74 8.91
CA VAL A 232 2.29 1.26 7.65
C VAL A 232 1.22 0.82 6.66
N ASP A 233 0.17 0.14 7.13
CA ASP A 233 -0.87 -0.39 6.25
C ASP A 233 -1.79 0.73 5.74
N GLN A 234 -2.05 1.75 6.57
CA GLN A 234 -2.80 2.93 6.12
C GLN A 234 -2.04 3.69 5.02
N LEU A 235 -0.76 3.98 5.24
CA LEU A 235 0.08 4.67 4.26
C LEU A 235 0.27 3.84 2.98
N ALA A 236 0.54 2.54 3.12
CA ALA A 236 0.69 1.66 1.97
C ALA A 236 -0.60 1.53 1.15
N TRP A 237 -1.76 1.60 1.80
CA TRP A 237 -3.04 1.64 1.08
C TRP A 237 -3.18 2.92 0.27
N TRP A 238 -2.86 4.09 0.86
CA TRP A 238 -2.87 5.38 0.15
C TRP A 238 -1.93 5.38 -1.07
N LEU A 239 -0.75 4.77 -0.94
CA LEU A 239 0.24 4.57 -2.00
C LEU A 239 -0.26 3.61 -3.09
N ALA A 240 -0.84 2.46 -2.71
CA ALA A 240 -1.36 1.49 -3.68
C ALA A 240 -2.51 2.05 -4.52
N GLU A 241 -3.37 2.89 -3.92
CA GLU A 241 -4.45 3.59 -4.63
C GLU A 241 -3.95 4.70 -5.58
N ARG A 242 -2.64 4.92 -5.68
CA ARG A 242 -2.05 5.77 -6.74
C ARG A 242 -2.05 5.09 -8.10
N GLN A 243 -2.23 3.77 -8.16
CA GLN A 243 -2.18 3.04 -9.44
C GLN A 243 -3.42 3.32 -10.29
N CYS A 244 -3.18 3.89 -11.46
CA CYS A 244 -4.18 4.17 -12.48
C CYS A 244 -4.44 2.93 -13.35
N LYS A 245 -5.47 2.97 -14.22
CA LYS A 245 -5.80 1.82 -15.09
C LYS A 245 -4.75 1.60 -16.16
N SER A 246 -4.04 2.64 -16.59
CA SER A 246 -2.87 2.54 -17.44
C SER A 246 -1.73 1.72 -16.82
N GLY A 247 -1.75 1.47 -15.50
CA GLY A 247 -0.69 0.80 -14.75
C GLY A 247 0.27 1.77 -14.08
N GLY A 248 0.39 3.00 -14.57
CA GLY A 248 1.21 4.05 -13.99
C GLY A 248 0.67 4.55 -12.65
N LEU A 249 1.55 5.18 -11.86
CA LEU A 249 1.22 5.70 -10.53
C LEU A 249 1.20 7.23 -10.57
N ASN A 250 0.23 7.86 -9.91
CA ASN A 250 0.18 9.32 -9.77
C ASN A 250 0.67 9.80 -8.39
N GLY A 251 0.96 11.10 -8.27
CA GLY A 251 1.53 11.67 -7.04
C GLY A 251 0.52 11.92 -5.92
N ARG A 252 -0.77 12.05 -6.25
CA ARG A 252 -1.91 12.29 -5.34
C ARG A 252 -3.23 12.03 -6.09
N PRO A 253 -4.38 11.91 -5.38
CA PRO A 253 -5.68 11.69 -6.03
C PRO A 253 -6.00 12.68 -7.16
N GLU A 254 -6.68 12.19 -8.20
CA GLU A 254 -7.15 12.99 -9.35
C GLU A 254 -6.04 13.67 -10.18
N LYS A 255 -4.81 13.15 -10.14
CA LYS A 255 -3.69 13.54 -11.01
C LYS A 255 -3.36 12.44 -12.02
N LEU A 256 -2.72 12.83 -13.12
CA LEU A 256 -2.24 11.90 -14.13
C LEU A 256 -1.10 11.03 -13.56
N PRO A 257 -0.96 9.78 -14.03
CA PRO A 257 0.21 8.96 -13.74
C PRO A 257 1.47 9.56 -14.38
N ASP A 258 2.62 9.23 -13.79
CA ASP A 258 3.93 9.77 -14.17
C ASP A 258 5.04 8.77 -13.81
N VAL A 259 6.13 8.73 -14.58
CA VAL A 259 7.31 7.92 -14.28
C VAL A 259 7.98 8.33 -12.95
N CYS A 260 8.08 9.62 -12.64
CA CYS A 260 8.73 10.07 -11.40
C CYS A 260 7.90 9.67 -10.15
N TYR A 261 6.57 9.81 -10.22
CA TYR A 261 5.67 9.33 -9.17
C TYR A 261 5.71 7.80 -9.06
N SER A 262 5.87 7.10 -10.18
CA SER A 262 6.01 5.65 -10.19
C SER A 262 7.21 5.18 -9.39
N TRP A 263 8.36 5.86 -9.52
CA TRP A 263 9.50 5.62 -8.65
C TRP A 263 9.18 5.92 -7.18
N TRP A 264 8.73 7.15 -6.85
CA TRP A 264 8.52 7.54 -5.44
C TRP A 264 7.53 6.64 -4.71
N VAL A 265 6.44 6.25 -5.38
CA VAL A 265 5.42 5.37 -4.81
C VAL A 265 5.96 3.94 -4.67
N LEU A 266 6.58 3.38 -5.71
CA LEU A 266 7.13 2.01 -5.68
C LEU A 266 8.24 1.87 -4.63
N ALA A 267 9.15 2.85 -4.57
CA ALA A 267 10.24 2.89 -3.60
C ALA A 267 9.70 3.00 -2.16
N SER A 268 8.72 3.86 -1.91
CA SER A 268 8.05 3.96 -0.61
C SER A 268 7.38 2.63 -0.22
N LEU A 269 6.65 2.00 -1.15
CA LEU A 269 6.05 0.68 -0.93
C LEU A 269 7.11 -0.41 -0.69
N LYS A 270 8.28 -0.33 -1.34
CA LYS A 270 9.40 -1.26 -1.12
C LYS A 270 9.96 -1.12 0.30
N ILE A 271 10.21 0.12 0.76
CA ILE A 271 10.69 0.41 2.12
C ILE A 271 9.70 -0.12 3.17
N LEU A 272 8.40 0.06 2.92
CA LEU A 272 7.31 -0.37 3.80
C LEU A 272 6.97 -1.87 3.70
N GLY A 273 7.59 -2.62 2.77
CA GLY A 273 7.29 -4.03 2.57
C GLY A 273 5.91 -4.32 2.00
N ARG A 274 5.38 -3.41 1.16
CA ARG A 274 4.04 -3.46 0.57
C ARG A 274 4.04 -3.29 -0.96
N HIS A 275 5.21 -3.35 -1.60
CA HIS A 275 5.35 -3.28 -3.06
C HIS A 275 4.60 -4.38 -3.85
N GLU A 276 4.10 -5.44 -3.21
CA GLU A 276 3.19 -6.42 -3.83
C GLU A 276 1.72 -5.93 -3.93
N TRP A 277 1.38 -4.77 -3.35
CA TRP A 277 0.00 -4.25 -3.34
C TRP A 277 -0.42 -3.55 -4.64
N ILE A 278 0.51 -3.39 -5.58
CA ILE A 278 0.27 -2.82 -6.90
C ILE A 278 0.50 -3.89 -7.98
N ASP A 279 -0.15 -3.74 -9.13
CA ASP A 279 0.10 -4.56 -10.30
C ASP A 279 1.44 -4.18 -10.93
N LYS A 280 2.48 -4.93 -10.58
CA LYS A 280 3.85 -4.74 -11.10
C LYS A 280 3.96 -4.92 -12.61
N LYS A 281 3.12 -5.77 -13.20
CA LYS A 281 3.16 -6.03 -14.64
C LYS A 281 2.63 -4.82 -15.39
N CYS A 282 1.47 -4.31 -14.99
CA CYS A 282 0.92 -3.09 -15.58
C CYS A 282 1.82 -1.87 -15.34
N LEU A 283 2.46 -1.77 -14.17
CA LEU A 283 3.42 -0.69 -13.92
C LEU A 283 4.64 -0.78 -14.86
N ARG A 284 5.19 -1.98 -15.06
CA ARG A 284 6.29 -2.19 -16.02
C ARG A 284 5.87 -1.77 -17.43
N GLU A 285 4.68 -2.18 -17.87
CA GLU A 285 4.13 -1.81 -19.18
C GLU A 285 3.98 -0.28 -19.33
N PHE A 286 3.53 0.41 -18.29
CA PHE A 286 3.46 1.88 -18.27
C PHE A 286 4.83 2.53 -18.40
N ILE A 287 5.82 2.10 -17.59
CA ILE A 287 7.16 2.70 -17.60
C ILE A 287 7.80 2.51 -18.99
N LEU A 288 7.71 1.31 -19.56
CA LEU A 288 8.27 1.04 -20.90
C LEU A 288 7.56 1.82 -22.00
N ALA A 289 6.26 2.08 -21.86
CA ALA A 289 5.54 2.93 -22.80
C ALA A 289 5.99 4.40 -22.79
N CYS A 290 6.73 4.84 -21.77
CA CYS A 290 7.28 6.20 -21.66
C CYS A 290 8.68 6.34 -22.28
N GLN A 291 9.20 5.30 -22.92
CA GLN A 291 10.47 5.37 -23.65
C GLN A 291 10.29 6.12 -24.97
N GLU A 292 11.27 6.93 -25.35
CA GLU A 292 11.38 7.44 -26.72
C GLU A 292 12.12 6.43 -27.59
N GLU A 293 11.52 6.06 -28.72
CA GLU A 293 11.99 4.93 -29.53
C GLU A 293 13.20 5.26 -30.37
N GLU A 294 13.38 6.50 -30.83
CA GLU A 294 14.45 6.84 -31.79
C GLU A 294 15.78 7.11 -31.09
N ASN A 295 15.78 8.02 -30.13
CA ASN A 295 16.95 8.59 -29.47
C ASN A 295 17.11 8.12 -28.02
N GLY A 296 16.11 7.46 -27.44
CA GLY A 296 16.15 6.98 -26.07
C GLY A 296 15.74 8.02 -25.03
N GLY A 297 16.09 7.73 -23.78
CA GLY A 297 15.50 8.40 -22.60
C GLY A 297 14.05 7.98 -22.28
N PHE A 298 13.58 8.40 -21.10
CA PHE A 298 12.19 8.29 -20.67
C PHE A 298 11.61 9.68 -20.44
N SER A 299 10.33 9.85 -20.74
CA SER A 299 9.54 11.02 -20.38
C SER A 299 8.62 10.73 -19.19
N ASP A 300 7.89 11.75 -18.73
CA ASP A 300 6.93 11.59 -17.64
C ASP A 300 5.74 10.70 -18.04
N ARG A 301 5.29 10.75 -19.30
CA ARG A 301 4.17 9.98 -19.85
C ARG A 301 4.41 9.56 -21.32
N PRO A 302 3.70 8.54 -21.82
CA PRO A 302 3.88 8.08 -23.20
C PRO A 302 3.64 9.19 -24.24
N GLY A 303 4.67 9.48 -25.04
CA GLY A 303 4.63 10.49 -26.11
C GLY A 303 5.08 11.90 -25.70
N ASP A 304 5.37 12.14 -24.41
CA ASP A 304 6.01 13.38 -23.94
C ASP A 304 7.53 13.32 -24.18
N GLU A 305 8.23 14.45 -24.08
CA GLU A 305 9.67 14.59 -24.37
C GLU A 305 10.55 13.98 -23.26
N PRO A 306 11.59 13.18 -23.58
CA PRO A 306 12.42 12.54 -22.57
C PRO A 306 13.40 13.50 -21.91
N ASP A 307 13.73 13.23 -20.65
CA ASP A 307 14.75 13.97 -19.91
C ASP A 307 15.55 13.06 -18.95
N PRO A 308 16.73 13.50 -18.46
CA PRO A 308 17.54 12.67 -17.55
C PRO A 308 16.87 12.33 -16.22
N PHE A 309 15.97 13.18 -15.71
CA PHE A 309 15.28 12.98 -14.44
C PHE A 309 14.30 11.82 -14.52
N HIS A 310 13.43 11.81 -15.53
CA HIS A 310 12.52 10.70 -15.80
C HIS A 310 13.27 9.45 -16.28
N THR A 311 14.39 9.60 -17.00
CA THR A 311 15.24 8.47 -17.39
C THR A 311 15.82 7.74 -16.18
N LEU A 312 16.35 8.45 -15.18
CA LEU A 312 16.78 7.83 -13.92
C LEU A 312 15.63 7.07 -13.26
N PHE A 313 14.48 7.70 -13.08
CA PHE A 313 13.36 7.07 -12.36
C PHE A 313 12.68 5.94 -13.13
N GLY A 314 12.70 5.97 -14.46
CA GLY A 314 12.29 4.86 -15.31
C GLY A 314 13.19 3.64 -15.08
N LEU A 315 14.50 3.82 -15.20
CA LEU A 315 15.48 2.73 -14.99
C LEU A 315 15.47 2.23 -13.54
N ALA A 316 15.44 3.13 -12.55
CA ALA A 316 15.37 2.76 -11.14
C ALA A 316 14.07 2.02 -10.79
N GLY A 317 12.94 2.46 -11.36
CA GLY A 317 11.66 1.78 -11.25
C GLY A 317 11.70 0.37 -11.83
N LEU A 318 12.22 0.21 -13.04
CA LEU A 318 12.40 -1.10 -13.68
C LEU A 318 13.35 -2.03 -12.90
N SER A 319 14.44 -1.48 -12.34
CA SER A 319 15.34 -2.21 -11.44
C SER A 319 14.59 -2.75 -10.20
N LEU A 320 13.76 -1.93 -9.54
CA LEU A 320 12.92 -2.40 -8.42
C LEU A 320 11.86 -3.43 -8.83
N LEU A 321 11.45 -3.44 -10.10
CA LEU A 321 10.59 -4.45 -10.71
C LEU A 321 11.35 -5.71 -11.18
N ARG A 322 12.66 -5.80 -10.89
CA ARG A 322 13.55 -6.92 -11.20
C ARG A 322 13.86 -7.10 -12.70
N GLU A 323 14.04 -6.00 -13.43
CA GLU A 323 14.60 -6.05 -14.79
C GLU A 323 16.07 -6.52 -14.74
N GLU A 324 16.38 -7.67 -15.36
CA GLU A 324 17.65 -8.38 -15.17
C GLU A 324 18.87 -7.63 -15.72
N SER A 325 18.67 -6.77 -16.73
CA SER A 325 19.74 -5.99 -17.36
C SER A 325 20.19 -4.78 -16.54
N LEU A 326 19.55 -4.48 -15.42
CA LEU A 326 19.82 -3.32 -14.58
C LEU A 326 20.40 -3.72 -13.22
N LYS A 327 21.34 -2.93 -12.70
CA LYS A 327 21.86 -3.14 -11.34
C LYS A 327 20.75 -2.95 -10.29
N PRO A 328 20.77 -3.68 -9.17
CA PRO A 328 19.88 -3.44 -8.04
C PRO A 328 20.01 -2.01 -7.50
N VAL A 329 18.87 -1.34 -7.29
CA VAL A 329 18.81 0.02 -6.76
C VAL A 329 18.29 0.05 -5.34
N ASN A 330 18.99 0.81 -4.49
CA ASN A 330 18.54 1.11 -3.14
C ASN A 330 17.31 2.02 -3.16
N ALA A 331 16.18 1.52 -2.62
CA ALA A 331 14.92 2.26 -2.61
C ALA A 331 14.90 3.50 -1.69
N VAL A 332 15.87 3.69 -0.78
CA VAL A 332 15.93 4.86 0.12
C VAL A 332 16.70 6.00 -0.52
N LEU A 333 17.84 5.70 -1.15
CA LEU A 333 18.77 6.70 -1.68
C LEU A 333 18.71 6.86 -3.20
N CYS A 334 18.00 5.98 -3.93
CA CYS A 334 18.00 5.94 -5.40
C CYS A 334 19.44 5.86 -5.96
N MET A 335 20.21 4.90 -5.46
CA MET A 335 21.60 4.64 -5.89
C MET A 335 21.80 3.14 -6.07
N PRO A 336 22.69 2.68 -6.96
CA PRO A 336 23.06 1.27 -7.03
C PRO A 336 23.51 0.75 -5.68
N GLU A 337 23.04 -0.45 -5.30
CA GLU A 337 23.38 -1.05 -4.01
C GLU A 337 24.89 -1.28 -3.85
N GLU A 338 25.57 -1.59 -4.95
CA GLU A 338 27.03 -1.78 -5.02
C GLU A 338 27.80 -0.56 -4.49
N SER A 339 27.40 0.64 -4.90
CA SER A 339 28.04 1.91 -4.53
C SER A 339 27.87 2.26 -3.03
N LEU A 340 27.00 1.54 -2.32
CA LEU A 340 26.72 1.75 -0.89
C LEU A 340 27.35 0.68 0.01
N VAL A 341 27.87 -0.43 -0.55
CA VAL A 341 28.36 -1.60 0.22
C VAL A 341 29.45 -1.20 1.21
N SER A 342 30.40 -0.35 0.80
CA SER A 342 31.54 0.07 1.62
C SER A 342 31.14 0.91 2.83
N LEU A 343 29.96 1.53 2.81
CA LEU A 343 29.48 2.43 3.86
C LEU A 343 28.78 1.70 5.01
N ASN A 344 28.46 0.41 4.85
CA ASN A 344 27.77 -0.43 5.84
C ASN A 344 26.47 0.22 6.40
N LEU A 345 25.72 0.88 5.52
CA LEU A 345 24.48 1.56 5.89
C LEU A 345 23.40 0.53 6.22
N ASN A 346 22.80 0.64 7.41
CA ASN A 346 21.76 -0.26 7.87
C ASN A 346 20.42 0.47 7.96
N PHE A 347 19.71 0.54 6.83
CA PHE A 347 18.37 1.11 6.75
C PHE A 347 17.32 0.12 7.26
N GLN A 348 16.31 0.65 7.94
CA GLN A 348 15.15 -0.16 8.29
C GLN A 348 14.29 -0.39 7.04
N TYR A 349 14.20 -1.65 6.63
CA TYR A 349 13.15 -2.12 5.73
C TYR A 349 12.13 -2.92 6.52
N LEU A 350 10.86 -2.69 6.28
CA LEU A 350 9.82 -3.56 6.81
C LEU A 350 9.71 -4.73 5.85
N TYR A 351 10.24 -5.89 6.21
CA TYR A 351 10.05 -7.08 5.40
C TYR A 351 8.69 -7.69 5.69
N PHE A 352 7.90 -7.90 4.64
CA PHE A 352 6.93 -8.99 4.67
C PHE A 352 7.76 -10.28 4.66
N LEU A 353 7.69 -11.09 5.72
CA LEU A 353 8.29 -12.42 5.73
C LEU A 353 7.57 -13.30 4.69
N VAL A 354 7.96 -13.18 3.42
CA VAL A 354 7.70 -14.18 2.39
C VAL A 354 8.95 -15.04 2.35
N VAL A 355 8.88 -16.20 3.01
CA VAL A 355 9.92 -17.23 2.89
C VAL A 355 9.85 -17.77 1.47
N GLU A 356 10.76 -17.36 0.59
CA GLU A 356 10.96 -18.02 -0.70
C GLU A 356 11.45 -19.45 -0.44
N SER A 357 10.63 -20.44 -0.81
CA SER A 357 10.74 -21.83 -0.39
C SER A 357 11.80 -22.65 -1.15
N ARG A 358 12.95 -22.09 -1.53
CA ARG A 358 13.95 -22.86 -2.30
C ARG A 358 15.32 -23.08 -1.69
N MET A 359 15.70 -22.44 -0.57
CA MET A 359 16.91 -22.82 0.17
C MET A 359 16.80 -22.52 1.68
N ALA A 360 15.81 -23.10 2.37
CA ALA A 360 15.77 -23.01 3.82
C ALA A 360 16.83 -23.95 4.43
N SER A 361 17.86 -23.40 5.07
CA SER A 361 18.81 -24.18 5.87
C SER A 361 18.09 -24.90 7.02
N GLN A 362 18.57 -26.06 7.45
CA GLN A 362 18.05 -26.78 8.63
C GLN A 362 18.02 -25.90 9.90
N SER A 363 18.92 -24.92 9.99
CA SER A 363 18.95 -23.94 11.09
C SER A 363 17.76 -22.97 11.08
N LEU A 364 17.28 -22.56 9.90
CA LEU A 364 16.12 -21.66 9.77
C LEU A 364 14.81 -22.37 10.09
N VAL A 365 14.68 -23.64 9.69
CA VAL A 365 13.52 -24.48 10.05
C VAL A 365 13.42 -24.62 11.57
N LYS A 366 14.56 -24.90 12.22
CA LYS A 366 14.64 -25.01 13.69
C LYS A 366 14.30 -23.67 14.37
N TYR A 367 14.80 -22.55 13.86
CA TYR A 367 14.44 -21.21 14.33
C TYR A 367 12.94 -20.90 14.21
N LEU A 368 12.28 -21.31 13.13
CA LEU A 368 10.84 -21.14 12.93
C LEU A 368 9.98 -22.03 13.83
N GLU A 369 10.45 -23.25 14.14
CA GLU A 369 9.81 -24.16 15.10
C GLU A 369 9.90 -23.61 16.55
N ASP A 370 11.03 -22.97 16.87
CA ASP A 370 11.33 -22.40 18.18
C ASP A 370 10.73 -21.00 18.41
N CYS A 371 10.29 -20.30 17.35
CA CYS A 371 9.63 -18.99 17.44
C CYS A 371 8.32 -19.06 18.25
N THR A 372 8.36 -18.51 19.47
CA THR A 372 7.20 -18.33 20.34
C THR A 372 6.55 -16.97 20.07
N PHE A 373 5.23 -16.98 19.84
CA PHE A 373 4.44 -15.76 19.65
C PHE A 373 3.58 -15.59 20.91
N PRO A 374 3.99 -14.74 21.88
CA PRO A 374 3.43 -14.75 23.23
C PRO A 374 1.94 -14.39 23.32
N TYR A 375 1.36 -13.84 22.26
CA TYR A 375 -0.01 -13.30 22.26
C TYR A 375 -1.00 -14.07 21.36
N ILE A 376 -0.60 -15.17 20.71
CA ILE A 376 -1.50 -16.01 19.89
C ILE A 376 -1.48 -17.44 20.39
N ALA A 377 -2.64 -17.95 20.78
CA ALA A 377 -2.79 -19.31 21.29
C ALA A 377 -2.49 -20.38 20.22
N ASP A 378 -1.90 -21.49 20.65
CA ASP A 378 -1.65 -22.64 19.79
C ASP A 378 -2.95 -23.43 19.57
N VAL A 379 -3.26 -23.79 18.32
CA VAL A 379 -4.46 -24.56 17.96
C VAL A 379 -4.48 -25.94 18.63
N ASN A 380 -3.33 -26.47 19.07
CA ASN A 380 -3.24 -27.73 19.81
C ASN A 380 -4.01 -27.71 21.14
N LYS A 381 -4.38 -26.52 21.65
CA LYS A 381 -5.37 -26.35 22.73
C LYS A 381 -6.71 -27.03 22.40
N TYR A 382 -7.02 -27.20 21.11
CA TYR A 382 -8.26 -27.79 20.63
C TYR A 382 -8.02 -29.15 19.98
N GLU A 383 -8.86 -30.10 20.36
CA GLU A 383 -8.99 -31.38 19.69
C GLU A 383 -10.04 -31.27 18.57
N LYS A 384 -9.62 -31.36 17.31
CA LYS A 384 -10.54 -31.40 16.17
C LYS A 384 -11.31 -32.72 16.18
N ILE A 385 -12.64 -32.65 16.17
CA ILE A 385 -13.53 -33.81 16.20
C ILE A 385 -13.97 -34.19 14.79
N ILE A 386 -14.60 -33.24 14.07
CA ILE A 386 -15.18 -33.50 12.75
C ILE A 386 -15.25 -32.21 11.94
N LYS A 387 -15.11 -32.30 10.62
CA LYS A 387 -15.37 -31.19 9.70
C LYS A 387 -16.88 -31.02 9.54
N ILE A 388 -17.39 -29.82 9.81
CA ILE A 388 -18.82 -29.49 9.82
C ILE A 388 -19.23 -28.54 8.68
N GLY A 389 -18.27 -27.93 7.98
CA GLY A 389 -18.58 -27.04 6.86
C GLY A 389 -17.37 -26.77 5.97
N GLN A 390 -17.67 -26.40 4.72
CA GLN A 390 -16.70 -25.90 3.74
C GLN A 390 -17.37 -24.85 2.87
N GLY A 391 -16.81 -23.64 2.82
CA GLY A 391 -17.32 -22.55 2.01
C GLY A 391 -16.18 -21.75 1.36
N THR A 392 -16.53 -20.66 0.68
CA THR A 392 -15.59 -19.78 -0.05
C THR A 392 -14.47 -19.22 0.82
N PHE A 393 -14.68 -19.11 2.14
CA PHE A 393 -13.70 -18.56 3.08
C PHE A 393 -13.01 -19.61 3.96
N GLY A 394 -13.30 -20.90 3.75
CA GLY A 394 -12.56 -22.00 4.37
C GLY A 394 -13.33 -23.16 4.96
N GLU A 395 -12.60 -23.97 5.71
CA GLU A 395 -13.09 -25.21 6.33
C GLU A 395 -13.46 -24.96 7.79
N VAL A 396 -14.62 -25.44 8.22
CA VAL A 396 -15.07 -25.31 9.61
C VAL A 396 -15.06 -26.69 10.27
N PHE A 397 -14.46 -26.78 11.46
CA PHE A 397 -14.38 -28.00 12.25
C PHE A 397 -15.07 -27.82 13.59
N LYS A 398 -15.84 -28.82 14.02
CA LYS A 398 -16.22 -28.97 15.43
C LYS A 398 -14.98 -29.43 16.20
N ALA A 399 -14.68 -28.76 17.30
CA ALA A 399 -13.54 -29.10 18.15
C ALA A 399 -13.89 -29.02 19.63
N ARG A 400 -13.07 -29.65 20.47
CA ARG A 400 -13.15 -29.62 21.93
C ARG A 400 -11.96 -28.88 22.50
N ASP A 401 -12.18 -27.86 23.31
CA ASP A 401 -11.12 -27.29 24.14
C ASP A 401 -10.64 -28.36 25.12
N ARG A 402 -9.35 -28.70 25.05
CA ARG A 402 -8.76 -29.77 25.87
C ARG A 402 -8.76 -29.45 27.36
N LYS A 403 -8.69 -28.16 27.73
CA LYS A 403 -8.63 -27.74 29.13
C LYS A 403 -10.02 -27.64 29.75
N THR A 404 -10.97 -27.05 29.02
CA THR A 404 -12.31 -26.77 29.55
C THR A 404 -13.34 -27.84 29.19
N GLY A 405 -13.04 -28.71 28.22
CA GLY A 405 -13.99 -29.67 27.66
C GLY A 405 -15.09 -29.05 26.79
N LYS A 406 -15.10 -27.71 26.62
CA LYS A 406 -16.13 -26.98 25.89
C LYS A 406 -16.04 -27.26 24.38
N ILE A 407 -17.20 -27.44 23.75
CA ILE A 407 -17.29 -27.58 22.28
C ILE A 407 -17.25 -26.21 21.61
N VAL A 408 -16.43 -26.09 20.57
CA VAL A 408 -16.22 -24.86 19.78
C VAL A 408 -16.27 -25.16 18.29
N ALA A 409 -16.44 -24.11 17.47
CA ALA A 409 -16.28 -24.18 16.03
C ALA A 409 -14.94 -23.52 15.63
N LEU A 410 -14.10 -24.24 14.89
CA LEU A 410 -12.83 -23.76 14.35
C LEU A 410 -12.98 -23.49 12.85
N LYS A 411 -13.04 -22.22 12.47
CA LYS A 411 -13.01 -21.80 11.05
C LYS A 411 -11.55 -21.63 10.63
N LYS A 412 -11.04 -22.55 9.82
CA LYS A 412 -9.72 -22.47 9.20
C LYS A 412 -9.74 -21.40 8.12
N ILE A 413 -8.82 -20.46 8.21
CA ILE A 413 -8.66 -19.40 7.22
C ILE A 413 -7.89 -19.97 6.02
N LEU A 414 -8.46 -19.87 4.82
CA LEU A 414 -7.77 -20.25 3.60
C LEU A 414 -6.81 -19.14 3.18
N MET A 415 -5.56 -19.53 2.95
CA MET A 415 -4.50 -18.67 2.42
C MET A 415 -4.35 -19.01 0.93
N GLU A 416 -5.32 -18.63 0.10
CA GLU A 416 -5.34 -19.02 -1.33
C GLU A 416 -4.31 -18.27 -2.18
N ASN A 417 -3.99 -17.02 -1.82
CA ASN A 417 -2.93 -16.23 -2.45
C ASN A 417 -1.79 -15.98 -1.47
N GLU A 418 -0.80 -16.88 -1.48
CA GLU A 418 0.34 -16.88 -0.56
C GLU A 418 1.22 -15.61 -0.64
N LYS A 419 1.03 -14.78 -1.68
CA LYS A 419 1.72 -13.50 -1.90
C LYS A 419 1.04 -12.28 -1.25
N GLU A 420 -0.23 -12.38 -0.87
CA GLU A 420 -1.05 -11.26 -0.36
C GLU A 420 -1.13 -11.17 1.18
N GLY A 421 -0.50 -12.11 1.90
CA GLY A 421 -0.54 -12.13 3.37
C GLY A 421 -1.81 -12.71 3.96
N PHE A 422 -2.13 -12.32 5.20
CA PHE A 422 -3.37 -12.76 5.87
C PHE A 422 -4.57 -12.10 5.18
N PRO A 423 -5.59 -12.87 4.72
CA PRO A 423 -6.67 -12.33 3.90
C PRO A 423 -7.35 -11.11 4.53
N ILE A 424 -7.45 -10.00 3.78
CA ILE A 424 -8.06 -8.76 4.27
C ILE A 424 -9.53 -8.96 4.71
N THR A 425 -10.22 -9.92 4.10
CA THR A 425 -11.57 -10.37 4.48
C THR A 425 -11.57 -10.97 5.89
N ALA A 426 -10.58 -11.80 6.22
CA ALA A 426 -10.42 -12.40 7.54
C ALA A 426 -10.02 -11.37 8.60
N ILE A 427 -9.10 -10.43 8.30
CA ILE A 427 -8.76 -9.33 9.24
C ILE A 427 -10.01 -8.50 9.55
N ARG A 428 -10.81 -8.20 8.52
CA ARG A 428 -12.03 -7.42 8.70
C ARG A 428 -13.07 -8.17 9.51
N GLU A 429 -13.27 -9.46 9.23
CA GLU A 429 -14.15 -10.34 10.00
C GLU A 429 -13.75 -10.32 11.49
N ILE A 430 -12.46 -10.49 11.80
CA ILE A 430 -11.92 -10.39 13.17
C ILE A 430 -12.24 -9.03 13.80
N ARG A 431 -11.89 -7.93 13.11
CA ARG A 431 -12.09 -6.56 13.64
C ARG A 431 -13.56 -6.22 13.88
N ILE A 432 -14.47 -6.72 13.04
CA ILE A 432 -15.91 -6.55 13.23
C ILE A 432 -16.35 -7.36 14.45
N LEU A 433 -16.04 -8.65 14.49
CA LEU A 433 -16.44 -9.57 15.56
C LEU A 433 -15.89 -9.19 16.94
N GLN A 434 -14.71 -8.58 17.02
CA GLN A 434 -14.17 -8.03 18.26
C GLN A 434 -14.97 -6.81 18.79
N LYS A 435 -15.72 -6.12 17.93
CA LYS A 435 -16.50 -4.93 18.27
C LYS A 435 -17.99 -5.21 18.46
N VAL A 436 -18.48 -6.38 18.05
CA VAL A 436 -19.89 -6.76 18.14
C VAL A 436 -20.09 -7.85 19.18
N ARG A 437 -20.93 -7.57 20.19
CA ARG A 437 -21.32 -8.55 21.20
C ARG A 437 -22.82 -8.47 21.43
N HIS A 438 -23.54 -9.50 21.00
CA HIS A 438 -25.00 -9.57 21.10
C HIS A 438 -25.47 -11.02 21.19
N GLN A 439 -26.61 -11.26 21.85
CA GLN A 439 -27.15 -12.61 22.00
C GLN A 439 -27.45 -13.28 20.65
N ASN A 440 -27.81 -12.50 19.62
CA ASN A 440 -28.11 -13.00 18.28
C ASN A 440 -26.98 -12.85 17.25
N VAL A 441 -25.75 -12.63 17.70
CA VAL A 441 -24.55 -12.58 16.84
C VAL A 441 -23.54 -13.61 17.34
N THR A 442 -22.86 -14.29 16.42
CA THR A 442 -21.82 -15.26 16.77
C THR A 442 -20.68 -14.61 17.55
N GLU A 443 -20.17 -15.28 18.57
CA GLU A 443 -19.09 -14.77 19.41
C GLU A 443 -17.76 -15.37 18.96
N LEU A 444 -16.82 -14.51 18.55
CA LEU A 444 -15.43 -14.87 18.35
C LEU A 444 -14.76 -14.98 19.73
N LEU A 445 -14.42 -16.19 20.13
CA LEU A 445 -13.80 -16.47 21.43
C LEU A 445 -12.31 -16.12 21.41
N GLU A 446 -11.60 -16.55 20.38
CA GLU A 446 -10.16 -16.27 20.20
C GLU A 446 -9.70 -16.56 18.76
N VAL A 447 -8.45 -16.19 18.47
CA VAL A 447 -7.75 -16.52 17.23
C VAL A 447 -6.56 -17.41 17.59
N CYS A 448 -6.45 -18.56 16.93
CA CYS A 448 -5.38 -19.53 17.19
C CYS A 448 -4.55 -19.80 15.94
N ARG A 449 -3.34 -20.31 16.15
CA ARG A 449 -2.45 -20.75 15.05
C ARG A 449 -1.98 -22.18 15.25
N SER A 450 -1.83 -22.91 14.14
CA SER A 450 -0.90 -24.04 14.09
C SER A 450 0.50 -23.50 13.80
N LYS A 451 1.50 -23.92 14.57
CA LYS A 451 2.91 -23.64 14.23
C LYS A 451 3.25 -24.19 12.84
N ALA A 452 4.22 -23.55 12.19
CA ALA A 452 4.88 -24.13 11.01
C ALA A 452 5.52 -25.46 11.39
N SER A 453 5.35 -26.47 10.55
CA SER A 453 5.93 -27.80 10.69
C SER A 453 6.21 -28.39 9.31
N SER A 454 7.07 -29.41 9.23
CA SER A 454 7.30 -30.18 8.01
C SER A 454 5.98 -30.71 7.39
N TYR A 455 5.01 -31.11 8.23
CA TYR A 455 3.70 -31.63 7.81
C TYR A 455 2.78 -30.58 7.17
N ASN A 456 2.98 -29.29 7.44
CA ASN A 456 2.22 -28.20 6.81
C ASN A 456 3.06 -27.37 5.83
N ARG A 457 4.11 -27.97 5.27
CA ARG A 457 5.04 -27.35 4.31
C ARG A 457 5.74 -26.11 4.88
N GLY A 458 5.98 -26.09 6.19
CA GLY A 458 6.65 -24.98 6.89
C GLY A 458 5.76 -23.75 7.09
N ARG A 459 4.43 -23.90 7.14
CA ARG A 459 3.48 -22.76 7.15
C ARG A 459 2.58 -22.73 8.37
N SER A 460 2.45 -21.55 8.98
CA SER A 460 1.46 -21.36 10.03
C SER A 460 0.04 -21.32 9.44
N THR A 461 -0.90 -22.03 10.06
CA THR A 461 -2.33 -22.01 9.67
C THR A 461 -3.13 -21.31 10.75
N PHE A 462 -4.02 -20.39 10.37
CA PHE A 462 -4.82 -19.62 11.32
C PHE A 462 -6.25 -20.14 11.43
N TYR A 463 -6.80 -20.04 12.64
CA TYR A 463 -8.14 -20.49 12.98
C TYR A 463 -8.86 -19.40 13.78
N LEU A 464 -10.10 -19.12 13.39
CA LEU A 464 -11.04 -18.35 14.21
C LEU A 464 -11.83 -19.33 15.07
N VAL A 465 -11.84 -19.12 16.38
CA VAL A 465 -12.55 -19.97 17.34
C VAL A 465 -13.86 -19.29 17.72
N PHE A 466 -14.97 -19.94 17.41
CA PHE A 466 -16.32 -19.47 17.70
C PHE A 466 -17.03 -20.34 18.72
N ALA A 467 -18.02 -19.76 19.40
CA ALA A 467 -19.01 -20.55 20.12
C ALA A 467 -19.73 -21.51 19.13
N PHE A 468 -19.82 -22.78 19.50
CA PHE A 468 -20.45 -23.80 18.64
C PHE A 468 -21.98 -23.66 18.66
N CYS A 469 -22.60 -23.79 17.49
CA CYS A 469 -24.04 -23.96 17.32
C CYS A 469 -24.30 -25.30 16.64
N GLU A 470 -25.33 -26.02 17.07
CA GLU A 470 -25.63 -27.37 16.63
C GLU A 470 -26.18 -27.43 15.20
N HIS A 471 -26.84 -26.37 14.76
CA HIS A 471 -27.56 -26.33 13.50
C HIS A 471 -27.32 -25.02 12.75
N ASP A 472 -27.44 -25.06 11.43
CA ASP A 472 -27.71 -23.90 10.59
C ASP A 472 -29.15 -24.01 10.02
N LEU A 473 -29.74 -22.87 9.68
CA LEU A 473 -31.13 -22.83 9.24
C LEU A 473 -31.34 -23.53 7.90
N ALA A 474 -30.36 -23.53 6.99
CA ALA A 474 -30.47 -24.26 5.72
C ALA A 474 -30.51 -25.78 5.95
N GLY A 475 -29.69 -26.30 6.86
CA GLY A 475 -29.72 -27.69 7.31
C GLY A 475 -31.06 -28.08 7.94
N LEU A 476 -31.65 -27.21 8.76
CA LEU A 476 -32.98 -27.45 9.34
C LEU A 476 -34.11 -27.42 8.30
N LEU A 477 -34.05 -26.50 7.34
CA LEU A 477 -35.08 -26.38 6.29
C LEU A 477 -35.02 -27.53 5.29
N SER A 478 -33.83 -28.07 5.01
CA SER A 478 -33.66 -29.24 4.14
C SER A 478 -34.06 -30.57 4.80
N ASN A 479 -34.19 -30.61 6.13
CA ASN A 479 -34.63 -31.80 6.84
C ASN A 479 -36.16 -31.95 6.79
N VAL A 480 -36.64 -32.96 6.08
CA VAL A 480 -38.07 -33.26 5.90
C VAL A 480 -38.82 -33.55 7.21
N HIS A 481 -38.11 -33.97 8.26
CA HIS A 481 -38.69 -34.28 9.57
C HIS A 481 -38.80 -33.06 10.48
N VAL A 482 -38.08 -31.98 10.19
CA VAL A 482 -38.15 -30.74 10.97
C VAL A 482 -39.25 -29.89 10.38
N LYS A 483 -40.36 -29.64 11.10
CA LYS A 483 -41.43 -28.73 10.68
C LYS A 483 -41.50 -27.52 11.62
N PHE A 484 -41.31 -26.33 11.07
CA PHE A 484 -41.46 -25.08 11.82
C PHE A 484 -42.94 -24.69 11.86
N SER A 485 -43.49 -24.56 13.06
CA SER A 485 -44.78 -23.92 13.29
C SER A 485 -44.69 -22.42 13.03
N LEU A 486 -45.83 -21.77 12.81
CA LEU A 486 -45.87 -20.32 12.63
C LEU A 486 -45.29 -19.57 13.83
N GLY A 487 -45.46 -20.09 15.05
CA GLY A 487 -44.86 -19.52 16.27
C GLY A 487 -43.33 -19.57 16.24
N GLU A 488 -42.75 -20.69 15.84
CA GLU A 488 -41.30 -20.86 15.74
C GLU A 488 -40.71 -20.00 14.62
N ILE A 489 -41.40 -19.89 13.46
CA ILE A 489 -40.99 -18.97 12.38
C ILE A 489 -40.94 -17.54 12.91
N LYS A 490 -41.98 -17.09 13.63
CA LYS A 490 -42.02 -15.75 14.23
C LYS A 490 -40.87 -15.53 15.21
N GLU A 491 -40.56 -16.52 16.04
CA GLU A 491 -39.48 -16.41 17.03
C GLU A 491 -38.10 -16.35 16.37
N VAL A 492 -37.84 -17.18 15.35
CA VAL A 492 -36.60 -17.13 14.56
C VAL A 492 -36.48 -15.78 13.85
N MET A 493 -37.55 -15.29 13.22
CA MET A 493 -37.54 -14.00 12.52
C MET A 493 -37.34 -12.82 13.47
N LYS A 494 -37.93 -12.87 14.66
CA LYS A 494 -37.70 -11.86 15.71
C LYS A 494 -36.22 -11.80 16.08
N GLN A 495 -35.62 -12.94 16.41
CA GLN A 495 -34.21 -13.00 16.78
C GLN A 495 -33.26 -12.60 15.63
N LEU A 496 -33.61 -12.95 14.38
CA LEU A 496 -32.91 -12.52 13.18
C LEU A 496 -32.91 -10.99 13.04
N LEU A 497 -34.09 -10.37 13.18
CA LEU A 497 -34.25 -8.92 13.10
C LEU A 497 -33.60 -8.20 14.28
N ASP A 498 -33.63 -8.75 15.49
CA ASP A 498 -32.92 -8.22 16.65
C ASP A 498 -31.39 -8.21 16.41
N GLY A 499 -30.85 -9.30 15.84
CA GLY A 499 -29.45 -9.38 15.43
C GLY A 499 -29.08 -8.35 14.34
N LEU A 500 -29.92 -8.22 13.30
CA LEU A 500 -29.71 -7.26 12.21
C LEU A 500 -29.79 -5.82 12.71
N PHE A 501 -30.80 -5.50 13.52
CA PHE A 501 -30.97 -4.19 14.14
C PHE A 501 -29.72 -3.80 14.94
N PHE A 502 -29.20 -4.71 15.75
CA PHE A 502 -27.98 -4.48 16.52
C PHE A 502 -26.78 -4.15 15.62
N ILE A 503 -26.46 -4.97 14.61
CA ILE A 503 -25.30 -4.71 13.75
C ILE A 503 -25.48 -3.45 12.88
N HIS A 504 -26.70 -3.15 12.45
CA HIS A 504 -27.02 -1.93 11.70
C HIS A 504 -26.88 -0.68 12.57
N MET A 505 -27.26 -0.75 13.85
CA MET A 505 -26.99 0.32 14.83
C MET A 505 -25.49 0.59 14.98
N GLN A 506 -24.69 -0.48 15.02
CA GLN A 506 -23.22 -0.42 15.02
C GLN A 506 -22.61 0.00 13.67
N LYS A 507 -23.43 0.43 12.71
CA LYS A 507 -23.01 0.87 11.37
C LYS A 507 -22.26 -0.24 10.63
N ILE A 508 -22.76 -1.46 10.66
CA ILE A 508 -22.20 -2.60 9.94
C ILE A 508 -23.26 -3.16 8.99
N LEU A 509 -22.89 -3.42 7.74
CA LEU A 509 -23.65 -4.17 6.74
C LEU A 509 -23.16 -5.62 6.73
N HIS A 510 -24.06 -6.59 6.78
CA HIS A 510 -23.69 -8.01 6.73
C HIS A 510 -23.30 -8.46 5.31
N ARG A 511 -24.11 -8.09 4.31
CA ARG A 511 -23.86 -8.28 2.85
C ARG A 511 -23.80 -9.74 2.37
N ASP A 512 -24.21 -10.69 3.19
CA ASP A 512 -24.37 -12.11 2.80
C ASP A 512 -25.42 -12.82 3.68
N MET A 513 -26.58 -12.19 3.84
CA MET A 513 -27.69 -12.82 4.55
C MET A 513 -28.27 -13.97 3.71
N LYS A 514 -28.25 -15.18 4.29
CA LYS A 514 -28.84 -16.41 3.73
C LYS A 514 -29.07 -17.44 4.84
N ALA A 515 -29.93 -18.43 4.60
CA ALA A 515 -30.24 -19.45 5.61
C ALA A 515 -29.00 -20.18 6.15
N ALA A 516 -27.99 -20.44 5.31
CA ALA A 516 -26.74 -21.09 5.73
C ALA A 516 -25.86 -20.25 6.68
N ASN A 517 -26.06 -18.93 6.72
CA ASN A 517 -25.33 -18.01 7.62
C ASN A 517 -26.12 -17.68 8.90
N VAL A 518 -27.27 -18.33 9.10
CA VAL A 518 -28.08 -18.24 10.32
C VAL A 518 -27.89 -19.53 11.11
N LEU A 519 -27.15 -19.44 12.22
CA LEU A 519 -26.90 -20.58 13.10
C LEU A 519 -27.93 -20.63 14.22
N ILE A 520 -28.25 -21.82 14.71
CA ILE A 520 -29.20 -22.06 15.78
C ILE A 520 -28.58 -23.02 16.79
N THR A 521 -28.56 -22.58 18.05
CA THR A 521 -28.14 -23.42 19.19
C THR A 521 -29.22 -24.44 19.54
N LYS A 522 -28.84 -25.51 20.26
CA LYS A 522 -29.80 -26.53 20.75
C LYS A 522 -30.92 -25.94 21.61
N SER A 523 -30.67 -24.81 22.28
CA SER A 523 -31.68 -24.08 23.07
C SER A 523 -32.56 -23.15 22.25
N GLY A 524 -32.45 -23.13 20.91
CA GLY A 524 -33.28 -22.31 20.03
C GLY A 524 -32.83 -20.85 19.92
N VAL A 525 -31.62 -20.51 20.37
CA VAL A 525 -31.05 -19.16 20.20
C VAL A 525 -30.38 -19.06 18.84
N LEU A 526 -30.82 -18.10 18.04
CA LEU A 526 -30.28 -17.76 16.72
C LEU A 526 -28.99 -16.94 16.86
N LYS A 527 -28.02 -17.20 15.99
CA LYS A 527 -26.75 -16.47 15.88
C LYS A 527 -26.48 -16.12 14.42
N LEU A 528 -26.35 -14.82 14.12
CA LEU A 528 -25.80 -14.35 12.85
C LEU A 528 -24.33 -14.74 12.72
N ALA A 529 -23.96 -15.33 11.59
CA ALA A 529 -22.62 -15.84 11.34
C ALA A 529 -22.09 -15.44 9.95
N ASP A 530 -20.79 -15.67 9.75
CA ASP A 530 -20.03 -15.39 8.53
C ASP A 530 -20.00 -13.91 8.13
N PHE A 531 -19.15 -13.15 8.83
CA PHE A 531 -18.93 -11.72 8.58
C PHE A 531 -17.83 -11.47 7.52
N GLY A 532 -17.43 -12.49 6.75
CA GLY A 532 -16.36 -12.39 5.75
C GLY A 532 -16.61 -11.33 4.66
N LEU A 533 -17.87 -11.06 4.33
CA LEU A 533 -18.27 -10.01 3.38
C LEU A 533 -18.77 -8.72 4.04
N ALA A 534 -18.85 -8.68 5.37
CA ALA A 534 -19.38 -7.54 6.11
C ALA A 534 -18.52 -6.29 5.94
N ARG A 535 -19.14 -5.10 6.04
CA ARG A 535 -18.48 -3.80 5.86
C ARG A 535 -19.06 -2.72 6.78
N PRO A 536 -18.27 -1.75 7.24
CA PRO A 536 -18.79 -0.54 7.87
C PRO A 536 -19.68 0.28 6.92
N LEU A 537 -20.74 0.87 7.47
CA LEU A 537 -21.62 1.80 6.79
C LEU A 537 -20.90 3.16 6.63
N ASN A 538 -20.66 3.61 5.40
CA ASN A 538 -19.98 4.85 5.05
C ASN A 538 -21.03 5.85 4.57
N LYS A 539 -21.33 6.85 5.40
CA LYS A 539 -22.36 7.86 5.08
C LYS A 539 -21.86 8.94 4.11
N GLN A 540 -20.55 9.16 4.02
CA GLN A 540 -19.97 10.25 3.21
C GLN A 540 -19.74 9.81 1.75
N ASN A 541 -19.40 8.54 1.54
CA ASN A 541 -19.27 7.97 0.20
C ASN A 541 -19.65 6.47 0.23
N PRO A 542 -20.94 6.12 0.06
CA PRO A 542 -21.44 4.75 0.20
C PRO A 542 -21.10 3.90 -1.04
N ARG A 543 -19.87 3.92 -1.55
CA ARG A 543 -19.47 3.14 -2.72
C ARG A 543 -18.88 1.81 -2.29
N TYR A 544 -19.66 0.74 -2.45
CA TYR A 544 -19.30 -0.61 -2.05
C TYR A 544 -19.10 -1.53 -3.26
N THR A 545 -18.40 -2.65 -3.04
CA THR A 545 -18.26 -3.73 -4.04
C THR A 545 -19.65 -4.29 -4.37
N ASN A 546 -20.02 -4.33 -5.65
CA ASN A 546 -21.35 -4.79 -6.07
C ASN A 546 -21.52 -6.32 -6.07
N ARG A 547 -20.47 -7.09 -6.43
CA ARG A 547 -20.50 -8.57 -6.45
C ARG A 547 -20.44 -9.17 -5.03
N VAL A 548 -21.49 -8.94 -4.25
CA VAL A 548 -21.72 -9.51 -2.92
C VAL A 548 -23.12 -10.05 -2.82
N VAL A 549 -23.45 -10.69 -1.70
CA VAL A 549 -24.66 -11.48 -1.50
C VAL A 549 -24.69 -12.70 -2.43
N THR A 550 -25.04 -13.85 -1.87
CA THR A 550 -25.32 -15.06 -2.63
C THR A 550 -26.34 -14.76 -3.74
N LEU A 551 -26.07 -15.19 -4.98
CA LEU A 551 -26.77 -14.71 -6.18
C LEU A 551 -28.30 -14.72 -6.06
N TRP A 552 -28.87 -15.80 -5.52
CA TRP A 552 -30.32 -15.97 -5.35
C TRP A 552 -30.94 -15.09 -4.26
N TYR A 553 -30.13 -14.63 -3.32
CA TYR A 553 -30.52 -13.72 -2.25
C TYR A 553 -30.26 -12.26 -2.62
N ARG A 554 -29.75 -11.99 -3.83
CA ARG A 554 -29.29 -10.66 -4.21
C ARG A 554 -30.48 -9.74 -4.55
N PRO A 555 -30.60 -8.58 -3.90
CA PRO A 555 -31.66 -7.63 -4.19
C PRO A 555 -31.51 -6.99 -5.59
N PRO A 556 -32.60 -6.45 -6.17
CA PRO A 556 -32.61 -5.89 -7.52
C PRO A 556 -31.56 -4.81 -7.76
N GLU A 557 -31.32 -3.90 -6.82
CA GLU A 557 -30.31 -2.85 -6.94
C GLU A 557 -28.89 -3.40 -7.09
N LEU A 558 -28.58 -4.51 -6.43
CA LEU A 558 -27.28 -5.18 -6.59
C LEU A 558 -27.21 -5.93 -7.92
N LEU A 559 -28.31 -6.54 -8.39
CA LEU A 559 -28.35 -7.17 -9.72
C LEU A 559 -28.16 -6.16 -10.85
N LEU A 560 -28.69 -4.94 -10.67
CA LEU A 560 -28.56 -3.82 -11.62
C LEU A 560 -27.20 -3.09 -11.54
N GLY A 561 -26.26 -3.60 -10.74
CA GLY A 561 -24.89 -3.07 -10.69
C GLY A 561 -24.71 -1.88 -9.75
N ASP A 562 -25.69 -1.54 -8.91
CA ASP A 562 -25.58 -0.41 -8.00
C ASP A 562 -24.46 -0.66 -6.97
N ARG A 563 -23.68 0.38 -6.73
CA ARG A 563 -22.60 0.40 -5.73
C ARG A 563 -22.99 1.21 -4.50
N LYS A 564 -24.14 1.89 -4.52
CA LYS A 564 -24.66 2.75 -3.46
C LYS A 564 -25.86 2.11 -2.77
N TYR A 565 -25.58 1.12 -1.94
CA TYR A 565 -26.61 0.42 -1.18
C TYR A 565 -26.46 0.61 0.33
N THR A 566 -27.55 0.34 1.04
CA THR A 566 -27.71 0.58 2.48
C THR A 566 -27.98 -0.72 3.21
N THR A 567 -28.39 -0.62 4.48
CA THR A 567 -28.85 -1.77 5.30
C THR A 567 -30.04 -2.51 4.68
N ALA A 568 -30.75 -1.90 3.73
CA ALA A 568 -31.87 -2.49 3.02
C ALA A 568 -31.54 -3.84 2.36
N ILE A 569 -30.30 -4.05 1.92
CA ILE A 569 -29.90 -5.33 1.29
C ILE A 569 -29.91 -6.50 2.28
N ASP A 570 -29.60 -6.25 3.55
CA ASP A 570 -29.65 -7.28 4.60
C ASP A 570 -31.10 -7.58 4.97
N ILE A 571 -31.97 -6.56 4.94
CA ILE A 571 -33.41 -6.70 5.15
C ILE A 571 -34.06 -7.50 4.02
N TRP A 572 -33.64 -7.28 2.77
CA TRP A 572 -34.04 -8.13 1.63
C TRP A 572 -33.69 -9.59 1.87
N GLY A 573 -32.42 -9.86 2.25
CA GLY A 573 -31.98 -11.21 2.58
C GLY A 573 -32.78 -11.84 3.73
N ALA A 574 -33.15 -11.06 4.76
CA ALA A 574 -34.03 -11.53 5.82
C ALA A 574 -35.45 -11.89 5.31
N GLY A 575 -35.99 -11.11 4.36
CA GLY A 575 -37.25 -11.42 3.68
C GLY A 575 -37.18 -12.72 2.88
N CYS A 576 -36.07 -12.95 2.17
CA CYS A 576 -35.78 -14.22 1.49
C CYS A 576 -35.77 -15.40 2.48
N ILE A 577 -35.07 -15.28 3.61
CA ILE A 577 -35.05 -16.31 4.66
C ILE A 577 -36.45 -16.60 5.19
N MET A 578 -37.25 -15.57 5.47
CA MET A 578 -38.64 -15.74 5.92
C MET A 578 -39.48 -16.51 4.90
N ALA A 579 -39.35 -16.17 3.61
CA ALA A 579 -40.05 -16.86 2.53
C ALA A 579 -39.65 -18.34 2.44
N GLU A 580 -38.36 -18.68 2.59
CA GLU A 580 -37.92 -20.08 2.61
C GLU A 580 -38.50 -20.85 3.81
N MET A 581 -38.54 -20.22 4.99
CA MET A 581 -39.09 -20.84 6.19
C MET A 581 -40.59 -21.16 6.05
N VAL A 582 -41.35 -20.24 5.45
CA VAL A 582 -42.81 -20.39 5.26
C VAL A 582 -43.13 -21.36 4.12
N THR A 583 -42.45 -21.22 2.98
CA THR A 583 -42.80 -21.97 1.75
C THR A 583 -42.11 -23.33 1.65
N ARG A 584 -41.06 -23.57 2.44
CA ARG A 584 -40.19 -24.75 2.33
C ARG A 584 -39.44 -24.90 1.01
N ASN A 585 -39.52 -23.89 0.16
CA ASN A 585 -38.84 -23.87 -1.12
C ASN A 585 -37.60 -23.00 -1.00
N SER A 586 -36.46 -23.52 -1.46
CA SER A 586 -35.22 -22.74 -1.54
C SER A 586 -35.38 -21.65 -2.59
N ILE A 587 -34.90 -20.44 -2.29
CA ILE A 587 -34.80 -19.37 -3.27
C ILE A 587 -33.60 -19.71 -4.16
N LYS A 588 -33.90 -20.16 -5.38
CA LYS A 588 -32.97 -20.60 -6.42
C LYS A 588 -33.38 -20.06 -7.77
#